data_AF-A0AAE1WRD0-F1
#
_entry.id   AF-A0AAE1WRD0-F1
#
_cell.length_a   1.000
_cell.length_b   1.000
_cell.length_c   1.000
_cell.angle_alpha   90.00
_cell.angle_beta   90.00
_cell.angle_gamma   90.00
#
_symmetry.space_group_name_H-M   'P 1'
#
loop_
_entity.id
_entity.type
_entity.pdbx_description
1 polymer ?
#
loop_
_entity_poly.entity_id
_entity_poly.type
_entity_poly.pdbx_seq_one_letter_code
_entity_poly.pdbx_strand_id
1 'polypeptide(L)'
;MAFQSKRALFASLKDRIWKRIHGWHEKTLSQAGKAILIQSVVQAIPSYAMSCFRLPKTLLKEFQSLAADFFWHDGDRRRIHWIAWDKLCLSKLDGGLGFQNLEAFNLALLAKQLWRILSRPDCLVSKVLKAKYFPHNHIFEAHVGNRPSFTWRSIIAARELLKSGCRWRIGTGHSVDVWKDPWIPRPASFRIITPNVHNVQNMCVSNLISPITREWDVDTINALLWPVDREAILQIPLSISGGPDLLIWHYSNNGLFSVRSAYHLALSYFLASNAGTSDGRPRYKKLWKSIWQAKVPSKAKLFIWRAIRNALPTAANLRRKMPHEEIVCPFCTDTDETIIHTLLHYCFARQSLADFDCALIICWTLWCSRNLKMLNKGFLFPQQIVDFSRTYINAFVVQNFGQFSPRPAHNHFWQAPYGNCIKINFDGALLEGGKVLGLGVVARNSLGVCVAWCSIRQERGGPAFLAETLAAREAIRLACRKAWQNVTIEGDCASLLSKISRASQDRSVFGPLIFDIVSFAAQIETVSYSFVFRSGNSVAHSLARLGLNLEGDCFNVPPGVNSLLTGDFAN
;
A
#
# COMPACT_ATOMS: atom_id res chain seq x y z
N MET A 1 8.37 -29.81 -37.40
CA MET A 1 8.97 -28.58 -36.80
C MET A 1 9.59 -28.96 -35.46
N ALA A 2 10.91 -28.94 -35.36
CA ALA A 2 11.64 -29.30 -34.15
C ALA A 2 11.24 -28.38 -32.99
N PHE A 3 10.93 -28.96 -31.82
CA PHE A 3 10.67 -28.21 -30.60
C PHE A 3 11.95 -27.44 -30.21
N GLN A 4 12.05 -26.17 -30.59
CA GLN A 4 13.05 -25.27 -30.02
C GLN A 4 12.91 -25.33 -28.50
N SER A 5 14.02 -25.54 -27.80
CA SER A 5 14.01 -25.56 -26.34
C SER A 5 13.38 -24.27 -25.81
N LYS A 6 12.64 -24.32 -24.70
CA LYS A 6 12.02 -23.12 -24.09
C LYS A 6 13.04 -22.01 -23.83
N ARG A 7 14.31 -22.36 -23.68
CA ARG A 7 15.44 -21.44 -23.52
C ARG A 7 15.78 -20.71 -24.81
N ALA A 8 15.76 -21.38 -25.96
CA ALA A 8 16.01 -20.77 -27.27
C ALA A 8 14.99 -19.69 -27.61
N LEU A 9 13.71 -19.90 -27.26
CA LEU A 9 12.63 -18.92 -27.47
C LEU A 9 12.89 -17.57 -26.76
N PHE A 10 13.62 -17.58 -25.65
CA PHE A 10 13.88 -16.40 -24.83
C PHE A 10 15.34 -15.94 -24.85
N ALA A 11 16.20 -16.57 -25.65
CA ALA A 11 17.62 -16.21 -25.75
C ALA A 11 17.81 -14.72 -26.11
N SER A 12 16.98 -14.22 -27.04
CA SER A 12 17.00 -12.81 -27.45
C SER A 12 16.73 -11.80 -26.32
N LEU A 13 16.08 -12.20 -25.22
CA LEU A 13 15.88 -11.31 -24.06
C LEU A 13 17.18 -11.12 -23.30
N LYS A 14 17.97 -12.20 -23.14
CA LYS A 14 19.29 -12.14 -22.50
C LYS A 14 20.21 -11.23 -23.29
N ASP A 15 20.27 -11.41 -24.61
CA ASP A 15 21.15 -10.63 -25.48
C ASP A 15 20.81 -9.15 -25.43
N ARG A 16 19.51 -8.81 -25.38
CA ARG A 16 19.06 -7.42 -25.22
C ARG A 16 19.50 -6.80 -23.89
N ILE A 17 19.35 -7.54 -22.79
CA ILE A 17 19.82 -7.09 -21.46
C ILE A 17 21.33 -6.90 -21.47
N TRP A 18 22.06 -7.90 -21.99
CA TRP A 18 23.52 -7.88 -22.05
C TRP A 18 24.05 -6.71 -22.88
N LYS A 19 23.50 -6.48 -24.09
CA LYS A 19 23.88 -5.35 -24.96
C LYS A 19 23.70 -3.99 -24.27
N ARG A 20 22.60 -3.81 -23.52
CA ARG A 20 22.37 -2.57 -22.76
C ARG A 20 23.40 -2.37 -21.66
N ILE A 21 23.68 -3.43 -20.88
CA ILE A 21 24.66 -3.39 -19.79
C ILE A 21 26.06 -3.09 -20.33
N HIS A 22 26.49 -3.76 -21.41
CA HIS A 22 27.79 -3.50 -22.04
C HIS A 22 27.90 -2.07 -22.56
N GLY A 23 26.90 -1.56 -23.28
CA GLY A 23 26.93 -0.17 -23.75
C GLY A 23 26.91 0.91 -22.65
N TRP A 24 26.64 0.54 -21.40
CA TRP A 24 26.75 1.46 -20.25
C TRP A 24 28.05 1.32 -19.48
N HIS A 25 28.76 0.20 -19.65
CA HIS A 25 30.04 -0.04 -19.01
C HIS A 25 31.11 0.93 -19.52
N GLU A 26 30.99 1.36 -20.77
CA GLU A 26 31.77 2.44 -21.39
C GLU A 26 31.53 3.83 -20.76
N LYS A 27 30.51 3.99 -19.90
CA LYS A 27 30.15 5.27 -19.26
C LYS A 27 30.52 5.25 -17.77
N THR A 28 31.11 6.34 -17.29
CA THR A 28 31.42 6.54 -15.86
C THR A 28 30.15 6.80 -15.04
N LEU A 29 29.44 5.72 -14.68
CA LEU A 29 28.18 5.79 -13.95
C LEU A 29 28.37 5.62 -12.44
N SER A 30 27.75 6.51 -11.66
CA SER A 30 27.64 6.31 -10.22
C SER A 30 26.82 5.06 -9.90
N GLN A 31 27.07 4.43 -8.75
CA GLN A 31 26.32 3.25 -8.31
C GLN A 31 24.81 3.53 -8.16
N ALA A 32 24.44 4.76 -7.78
CA ALA A 32 23.05 5.21 -7.76
C ALA A 32 22.44 5.29 -9.17
N GLY A 33 23.20 5.75 -10.17
CA GLY A 33 22.80 5.73 -11.57
C GLY A 33 22.61 4.31 -12.12
N LYS A 34 23.51 3.38 -11.77
CA LYS A 34 23.40 1.95 -12.14
C LYS A 34 22.11 1.33 -11.58
N ALA A 35 21.76 1.64 -10.33
CA ALA A 35 20.51 1.18 -9.72
C ALA A 35 19.27 1.64 -10.51
N ILE A 36 19.25 2.91 -10.95
CA ILE A 36 18.15 3.46 -11.75
C ILE A 36 18.02 2.70 -13.07
N LEU A 37 19.12 2.48 -13.80
CA LEU A 37 19.13 1.77 -15.09
C LEU A 37 18.68 0.31 -14.97
N ILE A 38 19.05 -0.37 -13.87
CA ILE A 38 18.57 -1.73 -13.60
C ILE A 38 17.04 -1.73 -13.49
N GLN A 39 16.47 -0.79 -12.74
CA GLN A 39 15.03 -0.74 -12.49
C GLN A 39 14.25 -0.29 -13.73
N SER A 40 14.72 0.76 -14.41
CA SER A 40 13.98 1.37 -15.52
C SER A 40 14.15 0.63 -16.84
N VAL A 41 15.23 -0.12 -17.03
CA VAL A 41 15.55 -0.79 -18.30
C VAL A 41 15.71 -2.29 -18.14
N VAL A 42 16.67 -2.76 -17.33
CA VAL A 42 17.00 -4.20 -17.26
C VAL A 42 15.79 -5.03 -16.80
N GLN A 43 15.11 -4.59 -15.75
CA GLN A 43 13.92 -5.26 -15.20
C GLN A 43 12.67 -5.02 -16.06
N ALA A 44 12.66 -3.95 -16.87
CA ALA A 44 11.55 -3.65 -17.78
C ALA A 44 11.56 -4.55 -19.03
N ILE A 45 12.72 -4.83 -19.63
CA ILE A 45 12.87 -5.62 -20.87
C ILE A 45 12.06 -6.93 -20.86
N PRO A 46 12.15 -7.81 -19.84
CA PRO A 46 11.42 -9.08 -19.85
C PRO A 46 9.93 -8.93 -19.49
N SER A 47 9.44 -7.75 -19.09
CA SER A 47 8.10 -7.58 -18.51
C SER A 47 6.96 -8.03 -19.42
N TYR A 48 7.07 -7.75 -20.73
CA TYR A 48 6.07 -8.18 -21.71
C TYR A 48 6.02 -9.70 -21.80
N ALA A 49 7.17 -10.36 -21.97
CA ALA A 49 7.25 -11.82 -22.04
C ALA A 49 6.76 -12.46 -20.73
N MET A 50 7.15 -11.92 -19.57
CA MET A 50 6.71 -12.38 -18.25
C MET A 50 5.21 -12.20 -18.02
N SER A 51 4.55 -11.30 -18.75
CA SER A 51 3.10 -11.12 -18.66
C SER A 51 2.30 -12.22 -19.34
N CYS A 52 2.94 -12.98 -20.24
CA CYS A 52 2.32 -14.06 -21.01
C CYS A 52 2.89 -15.43 -20.65
N PHE A 53 4.15 -15.49 -20.22
CA PHE A 53 4.89 -16.72 -20.03
C PHE A 53 5.59 -16.77 -18.69
N ARG A 54 5.65 -17.97 -18.09
CA ARG A 54 6.48 -18.26 -16.93
C ARG A 54 7.88 -18.60 -17.43
N LEU A 55 8.80 -17.65 -17.29
CA LEU A 55 10.17 -17.81 -17.74
C LEU A 55 10.88 -18.90 -16.91
N PRO A 56 11.81 -19.67 -17.51
CA PRO A 56 12.60 -20.63 -16.77
C PRO A 56 13.39 -19.96 -15.63
N LYS A 57 13.39 -20.58 -14.44
CA LYS A 57 14.10 -20.05 -13.26
C LYS A 57 15.59 -19.80 -13.54
N THR A 58 16.22 -20.67 -14.33
CA THR A 58 17.62 -20.53 -14.75
C THR A 58 17.87 -19.24 -15.53
N LEU A 59 16.99 -18.91 -16.49
CA LEU A 59 17.07 -17.68 -17.26
C LEU A 59 16.88 -16.43 -16.37
N LEU A 60 15.94 -16.48 -15.43
CA LEU A 60 15.73 -15.39 -14.47
C LEU A 60 16.97 -15.18 -13.59
N LYS A 61 17.60 -16.25 -13.12
CA LYS A 61 18.88 -16.18 -12.38
C LYS A 61 20.01 -15.59 -13.22
N GLU A 62 20.07 -15.90 -14.51
CA GLU A 62 21.04 -15.28 -15.43
C GLU A 62 20.83 -13.77 -15.56
N PHE A 63 19.58 -13.30 -15.67
CA PHE A 63 19.29 -11.85 -15.69
C PHE A 63 19.69 -11.18 -14.38
N GLN A 64 19.42 -11.83 -13.25
CA GLN A 64 19.81 -11.33 -11.93
C GLN A 64 21.32 -11.28 -11.76
N SER A 65 22.07 -12.27 -12.27
CA SER A 65 23.53 -12.27 -12.26
C SER A 65 24.08 -11.08 -13.05
N LEU A 66 23.61 -10.87 -14.29
CA LEU A 66 24.04 -9.73 -15.11
C LEU A 66 23.76 -8.39 -14.42
N ALA A 67 22.60 -8.25 -13.78
CA ALA A 67 22.24 -7.05 -13.04
C ALA A 67 23.09 -6.87 -11.76
N ALA A 68 23.41 -7.96 -11.05
CA ALA A 68 24.29 -7.93 -9.88
C ALA A 68 25.70 -7.54 -10.26
N ASP A 69 26.24 -8.14 -11.32
CA ASP A 69 27.56 -7.83 -11.85
C ASP A 69 27.62 -6.36 -12.25
N PHE A 70 26.68 -5.88 -13.07
CA PHE A 70 26.60 -4.47 -13.43
C PHE A 70 26.50 -3.54 -12.21
N PHE A 71 25.72 -3.90 -11.19
CA PHE A 71 25.53 -3.05 -10.01
C PHE A 71 26.81 -2.90 -9.17
N TRP A 72 27.58 -3.97 -9.01
CA TRP A 72 28.76 -3.99 -8.13
C TRP A 72 30.04 -3.62 -8.86
N HIS A 73 30.17 -3.93 -10.14
CA HIS A 73 31.37 -3.73 -10.93
C HIS A 73 31.51 -2.30 -11.43
N ASP A 74 32.74 -1.89 -11.72
CA ASP A 74 33.07 -0.56 -12.23
C ASP A 74 34.16 -0.69 -13.28
N GLY A 75 33.79 -0.55 -14.55
CA GLY A 75 34.63 -1.00 -15.65
C GLY A 75 34.93 -2.51 -15.54
N ASP A 76 36.05 -2.95 -16.10
CA ASP A 76 36.44 -4.37 -16.13
C ASP A 76 36.95 -4.92 -14.79
N ARG A 77 36.98 -4.08 -13.75
CA ARG A 77 37.48 -4.49 -12.44
C ARG A 77 36.41 -5.25 -11.68
N ARG A 78 36.68 -6.54 -11.42
CA ARG A 78 35.85 -7.38 -10.56
C ARG A 78 35.77 -6.78 -9.16
N ARG A 79 34.55 -6.50 -8.68
CA ARG A 79 34.32 -5.98 -7.32
C ARG A 79 33.58 -6.99 -6.46
N ILE A 80 33.80 -6.89 -5.15
CA ILE A 80 33.16 -7.73 -4.15
C ILE A 80 31.65 -7.46 -4.12
N HIS A 81 30.85 -8.53 -4.21
CA HIS A 81 29.41 -8.47 -3.97
C HIS A 81 29.16 -8.47 -2.46
N TRP A 82 29.00 -7.28 -1.88
CA TRP A 82 28.87 -7.11 -0.43
C TRP A 82 27.55 -7.66 0.12
N ILE A 83 26.48 -7.61 -0.67
CA ILE A 83 25.12 -8.00 -0.26
C ILE A 83 24.54 -8.91 -1.33
N ALA A 84 23.96 -10.04 -0.90
CA ALA A 84 23.26 -10.97 -1.77
C ALA A 84 22.10 -10.31 -2.52
N TRP A 85 21.88 -10.69 -3.78
CA TRP A 85 20.88 -10.08 -4.66
C TRP A 85 19.46 -10.11 -4.07
N ASP A 86 19.06 -11.20 -3.43
CA ASP A 86 17.74 -11.32 -2.78
C ASP A 86 17.53 -10.27 -1.69
N LYS A 87 18.59 -9.88 -0.96
CA LYS A 87 18.54 -8.81 0.04
C LYS A 87 18.44 -7.42 -0.60
N LEU A 88 18.93 -7.25 -1.84
CA LEU A 88 18.73 -6.03 -2.64
C LEU A 88 17.30 -5.90 -3.17
N CYS A 89 16.63 -7.03 -3.40
CA CYS A 89 15.24 -7.07 -3.87
C CYS A 89 14.20 -6.71 -2.80
N LEU A 90 14.60 -6.63 -1.54
CA LEU A 90 13.74 -6.15 -0.46
C LEU A 90 13.30 -4.69 -0.72
N SER A 91 12.16 -4.31 -0.15
CA SER A 91 11.69 -2.93 -0.25
C SER A 91 12.70 -1.98 0.41
N LYS A 92 12.73 -0.72 -0.02
CA LYS A 92 13.53 0.33 0.61
C LYS A 92 13.24 0.47 2.11
N LEU A 93 11.99 0.24 2.52
CA LEU A 93 11.57 0.28 3.93
C LEU A 93 12.01 -0.95 4.72
N ASP A 94 12.22 -2.08 4.06
CA ASP A 94 12.76 -3.31 4.65
C ASP A 94 14.30 -3.38 4.48
N GLY A 95 14.93 -2.25 4.13
CA GLY A 95 16.37 -2.11 3.99
C GLY A 95 16.97 -2.68 2.72
N GLY A 96 16.19 -3.03 1.70
CA GLY A 96 16.72 -3.32 0.35
C GLY A 96 16.84 -2.07 -0.52
N LEU A 97 17.07 -2.26 -1.82
CA LEU A 97 17.12 -1.19 -2.82
C LEU A 97 15.85 -1.09 -3.67
N GLY A 98 14.91 -2.02 -3.48
CA GLY A 98 13.69 -2.11 -4.27
C GLY A 98 13.92 -2.67 -5.67
N PHE A 99 14.99 -3.44 -5.89
CA PHE A 99 15.11 -4.25 -7.10
C PHE A 99 14.01 -5.31 -7.14
N GLN A 100 13.55 -5.68 -8.33
CA GLN A 100 12.52 -6.71 -8.45
C GLN A 100 13.13 -8.12 -8.39
N ASN A 101 12.57 -8.97 -7.54
CA ASN A 101 12.73 -10.41 -7.69
C ASN A 101 11.93 -10.84 -8.92
N LEU A 102 12.63 -11.17 -10.01
CA LEU A 102 11.98 -11.45 -11.30
C LEU A 102 11.08 -12.69 -11.27
N GLU A 103 11.34 -13.66 -10.40
CA GLU A 103 10.47 -14.84 -10.26
C GLU A 103 9.13 -14.46 -9.63
N ALA A 104 9.16 -13.72 -8.52
CA ALA A 104 7.96 -13.17 -7.87
C ALA A 104 7.20 -12.21 -8.79
N PHE A 105 7.94 -11.38 -9.53
CA PHE A 105 7.34 -10.42 -10.47
C PHE A 105 6.69 -11.10 -11.67
N ASN A 106 7.32 -12.12 -12.24
CA ASN A 106 6.73 -12.94 -13.30
C ASN A 106 5.43 -13.60 -12.82
N LEU A 107 5.42 -14.16 -11.61
CA LEU A 107 4.24 -14.80 -11.02
C LEU A 107 3.10 -13.78 -10.81
N ALA A 108 3.41 -12.58 -10.32
CA ALA A 108 2.44 -11.50 -10.12
C ALA A 108 1.85 -10.99 -11.45
N LEU A 109 2.65 -10.90 -12.51
CA LEU A 109 2.16 -10.54 -13.85
C LEU A 109 1.22 -11.61 -14.43
N LEU A 110 1.52 -12.88 -14.22
CA LEU A 110 0.66 -13.99 -14.63
C LEU A 110 -0.65 -14.04 -13.82
N ALA A 111 -0.60 -13.75 -12.51
CA ALA A 111 -1.80 -13.61 -11.67
C ALA A 111 -2.71 -12.47 -12.15
N LYS A 112 -2.14 -11.39 -12.73
CA LYS A 112 -2.93 -10.32 -13.37
C LYS A 112 -3.78 -10.86 -14.53
N GLN A 113 -3.25 -11.80 -15.32
CA GLN A 113 -4.00 -12.41 -16.41
C GLN A 113 -5.16 -13.26 -15.89
N LEU A 114 -4.92 -14.07 -14.86
CA LEU A 114 -5.99 -14.82 -14.17
C LEU A 114 -7.07 -13.89 -13.60
N TRP A 115 -6.67 -12.78 -12.97
CA TRP A 115 -7.63 -11.77 -12.49
C TRP A 115 -8.45 -11.15 -13.62
N ARG A 116 -7.84 -10.92 -14.79
CA ARG A 116 -8.55 -10.41 -15.97
C ARG A 116 -9.56 -11.43 -16.49
N ILE A 117 -9.22 -12.73 -16.47
CA ILE A 117 -10.15 -13.81 -16.84
C ILE A 117 -11.36 -13.82 -15.92
N LEU A 118 -11.14 -13.65 -14.61
CA LEU A 118 -12.21 -13.55 -13.60
C LEU A 118 -13.06 -12.30 -13.76
N SER A 119 -12.43 -11.14 -13.90
CA SER A 119 -13.11 -9.85 -13.84
C SER A 119 -13.77 -9.45 -15.16
N ARG A 120 -13.36 -10.08 -16.28
CA ARG A 120 -13.87 -9.80 -17.63
C ARG A 120 -14.14 -11.12 -18.34
N PRO A 121 -15.15 -11.89 -17.90
CA PRO A 121 -15.47 -13.19 -18.49
C PRO A 121 -15.87 -13.06 -19.97
N ASP A 122 -16.40 -11.90 -20.37
CA ASP A 122 -16.93 -11.72 -21.73
C ASP A 122 -15.87 -11.41 -22.79
N CYS A 123 -14.64 -11.06 -22.39
CA CYS A 123 -13.61 -10.76 -23.37
C CYS A 123 -13.13 -12.04 -24.08
N LEU A 124 -12.74 -11.92 -25.35
CA LEU A 124 -12.42 -13.07 -26.22
C LEU A 124 -11.42 -14.04 -25.59
N VAL A 125 -10.36 -13.52 -24.97
CA VAL A 125 -9.33 -14.33 -24.31
C VAL A 125 -9.93 -15.16 -23.16
N SER A 126 -10.81 -14.59 -22.35
CA SER A 126 -11.49 -15.31 -21.26
C SER A 126 -12.39 -16.41 -21.80
N LYS A 127 -13.22 -16.10 -22.81
CA LYS A 127 -14.11 -17.07 -23.47
C LYS A 127 -13.34 -18.25 -24.06
N VAL A 128 -12.28 -17.98 -24.82
CA VAL A 128 -11.43 -19.00 -25.45
C VAL A 128 -10.71 -19.87 -24.41
N LEU A 129 -10.13 -19.26 -23.37
CA LEU A 129 -9.42 -20.03 -22.33
C LEU A 129 -10.39 -20.86 -21.49
N LYS A 130 -11.58 -20.34 -21.16
CA LYS A 130 -12.61 -21.09 -20.45
C LYS A 130 -13.07 -22.30 -21.26
N ALA A 131 -13.50 -22.08 -22.51
CA ALA A 131 -13.97 -23.14 -23.39
C ALA A 131 -12.92 -24.26 -23.59
N LYS A 132 -11.63 -23.89 -23.68
CA LYS A 132 -10.56 -24.86 -23.93
C LYS A 132 -10.07 -25.60 -22.69
N TYR A 133 -9.97 -24.95 -21.53
CA TYR A 133 -9.23 -25.49 -20.39
C TYR A 133 -10.07 -25.73 -19.13
N PHE A 134 -11.21 -25.05 -18.97
CA PHE A 134 -12.09 -25.21 -17.82
C PHE A 134 -13.55 -24.91 -18.22
N PRO A 135 -14.13 -25.69 -19.15
CA PRO A 135 -15.45 -25.37 -19.72
C PRO A 135 -16.57 -25.38 -18.67
N HIS A 136 -16.49 -26.31 -17.71
CA HIS A 136 -17.53 -26.52 -16.69
C HIS A 136 -17.11 -26.13 -15.27
N ASN A 137 -15.85 -25.76 -15.06
CA ASN A 137 -15.31 -25.52 -13.72
C ASN A 137 -15.00 -24.04 -13.49
N HIS A 138 -14.86 -23.65 -12.23
CA HIS A 138 -14.33 -22.33 -11.91
C HIS A 138 -12.81 -22.27 -12.18
N ILE A 139 -12.26 -21.09 -12.50
CA ILE A 139 -10.80 -20.94 -12.78
C ILE A 139 -9.92 -21.41 -11.61
N PHE A 140 -10.44 -21.33 -10.39
CA PHE A 140 -9.75 -21.79 -9.18
C PHE A 140 -9.67 -23.33 -9.08
N GLU A 141 -10.49 -24.05 -9.84
CA GLU A 141 -10.48 -25.51 -9.94
C GLU A 141 -9.84 -25.98 -11.25
N ALA A 142 -9.49 -25.05 -12.15
CA ALA A 142 -8.95 -25.38 -13.46
C ALA A 142 -7.57 -26.06 -13.35
N HIS A 143 -7.41 -27.22 -13.99
CA HIS A 143 -6.16 -27.99 -13.98
C HIS A 143 -5.28 -27.62 -15.18
N VAL A 144 -4.00 -28.02 -15.11
CA VAL A 144 -3.07 -27.87 -16.26
C VAL A 144 -3.57 -28.70 -17.46
N GLY A 145 -4.11 -29.90 -17.22
CA GLY A 145 -4.54 -30.83 -18.26
C GLY A 145 -3.38 -31.53 -18.99
N ASN A 146 -3.70 -32.44 -19.90
CA ASN A 146 -2.72 -33.33 -20.53
C ASN A 146 -1.93 -32.67 -21.69
N ARG A 147 -2.55 -31.75 -22.45
CA ARG A 147 -1.93 -31.06 -23.59
C ARG A 147 -2.06 -29.53 -23.48
N PRO A 148 -1.51 -28.90 -22.43
CA PRO A 148 -1.62 -27.47 -22.24
C PRO A 148 -0.77 -26.70 -23.26
N SER A 149 -1.28 -25.57 -23.76
CA SER A 149 -0.39 -24.59 -24.38
C SER A 149 0.61 -24.06 -23.34
N PHE A 150 1.77 -23.61 -23.83
CA PHE A 150 2.77 -23.02 -22.93
C PHE A 150 2.24 -21.79 -22.19
N THR A 151 1.39 -20.98 -22.85
CA THR A 151 0.68 -19.85 -22.24
C THR A 151 -0.24 -20.31 -21.12
N TRP A 152 -1.07 -21.35 -21.32
CA TRP A 152 -1.95 -21.85 -20.27
C TRP A 152 -1.19 -22.37 -19.07
N ARG A 153 -0.15 -23.20 -19.31
CA ARG A 153 0.72 -23.71 -18.25
C ARG A 153 1.37 -22.57 -17.46
N SER A 154 1.70 -21.47 -18.11
CA SER A 154 2.25 -20.28 -17.48
C SER A 154 1.22 -19.56 -16.62
N ILE A 155 0.05 -19.24 -17.19
CA ILE A 155 -1.03 -18.50 -16.52
C ILE A 155 -1.54 -19.28 -15.30
N ILE A 156 -1.85 -20.58 -15.46
CA ILE A 156 -2.43 -21.39 -14.38
C ILE A 156 -1.45 -21.61 -13.23
N ALA A 157 -0.13 -21.51 -13.47
CA ALA A 157 0.87 -21.64 -12.43
C ALA A 157 0.85 -20.48 -11.40
N ALA A 158 0.11 -19.40 -11.68
CA ALA A 158 -0.12 -18.29 -10.75
C ALA A 158 -1.46 -18.40 -9.98
N ARG A 159 -2.22 -19.49 -10.15
CA ARG A 159 -3.54 -19.70 -9.54
C ARG A 159 -3.50 -19.64 -8.03
N GLU A 160 -2.55 -20.32 -7.41
CA GLU A 160 -2.45 -20.37 -5.94
C GLU A 160 -2.08 -18.99 -5.35
N LEU A 161 -1.22 -18.22 -6.04
CA LEU A 161 -0.95 -16.84 -5.65
C LEU A 161 -2.24 -16.01 -5.67
N LEU A 162 -3.02 -16.11 -6.75
CA LEU A 162 -4.26 -15.36 -6.87
C LEU A 162 -5.28 -15.77 -5.80
N LYS A 163 -5.50 -17.07 -5.60
CA LYS A 163 -6.36 -17.60 -4.53
C LYS A 163 -5.98 -17.05 -3.17
N SER A 164 -4.68 -17.07 -2.85
CA SER A 164 -4.18 -16.62 -1.55
C SER A 164 -4.30 -15.11 -1.30
N GLY A 165 -4.65 -14.31 -2.32
CA GLY A 165 -4.94 -12.88 -2.16
C GLY A 165 -6.37 -12.48 -2.48
N CYS A 166 -7.22 -13.42 -2.87
CA CYS A 166 -8.62 -13.19 -3.13
C CYS A 166 -9.48 -13.59 -1.92
N ARG A 167 -10.51 -12.80 -1.65
CA ARG A 167 -11.58 -13.16 -0.72
C ARG A 167 -12.91 -12.62 -1.20
N TRP A 168 -14.00 -13.24 -0.75
CA TRP A 168 -15.34 -12.73 -0.93
C TRP A 168 -15.58 -11.54 -0.01
N ARG A 169 -16.21 -10.52 -0.58
CA ARG A 169 -16.84 -9.43 0.14
C ARG A 169 -18.33 -9.70 0.13
N ILE A 170 -18.89 -9.83 1.33
CA ILE A 170 -20.28 -10.18 1.55
C ILE A 170 -21.20 -9.03 1.13
N GLY A 171 -22.19 -9.35 0.31
CA GLY A 171 -23.36 -8.55 -0.01
C GLY A 171 -24.59 -9.20 0.60
N THR A 172 -25.27 -10.08 -0.13
CA THR A 172 -26.40 -10.86 0.40
C THR A 172 -25.98 -12.13 1.13
N GLY A 173 -24.77 -12.65 0.89
CA GLY A 173 -24.24 -13.85 1.53
C GLY A 173 -24.76 -15.17 0.97
N HIS A 174 -25.60 -15.17 -0.06
CA HIS A 174 -26.23 -16.39 -0.59
C HIS A 174 -25.27 -17.22 -1.44
N SER A 175 -24.24 -16.60 -2.01
CA SER A 175 -23.30 -17.25 -2.94
C SER A 175 -22.00 -17.69 -2.26
N VAL A 176 -21.91 -17.60 -0.93
CA VAL A 176 -20.68 -17.81 -0.16
C VAL A 176 -20.93 -18.85 0.93
N ASP A 177 -20.20 -19.96 0.89
CA ASP A 177 -20.25 -21.00 1.91
C ASP A 177 -19.46 -20.56 3.16
N VAL A 178 -20.07 -20.68 4.34
CA VAL A 178 -19.49 -20.23 5.62
C VAL A 178 -18.14 -20.89 5.90
N TRP A 179 -18.01 -22.19 5.58
CA TRP A 179 -16.90 -23.03 6.00
C TRP A 179 -15.81 -23.19 4.93
N LYS A 180 -16.19 -23.18 3.64
CA LYS A 180 -15.29 -23.49 2.52
C LYS A 180 -14.69 -22.24 1.87
N ASP A 181 -15.45 -21.16 1.82
CA ASP A 181 -15.05 -19.97 1.06
C ASP A 181 -14.19 -18.99 1.87
N PRO A 182 -13.24 -18.30 1.21
CA PRO A 182 -12.42 -17.27 1.85
C PRO A 182 -13.21 -15.95 1.92
N TRP A 183 -13.81 -15.59 3.05
CA TRP A 183 -14.59 -14.34 3.18
C TRP A 183 -14.23 -13.46 4.39
N ILE A 184 -13.48 -13.99 5.35
CA ILE A 184 -13.08 -13.32 6.58
C ILE A 184 -11.86 -12.42 6.33
N PRO A 185 -11.86 -11.13 6.74
CA PRO A 185 -10.78 -10.18 6.47
C PRO A 185 -9.56 -10.36 7.41
N ARG A 186 -9.03 -11.58 7.53
CA ARG A 186 -7.83 -11.89 8.33
C ARG A 186 -6.70 -12.50 7.48
N PRO A 187 -5.42 -12.22 7.77
CA PRO A 187 -4.29 -12.82 7.06
C PRO A 187 -4.29 -14.37 7.11
N ALA A 188 -3.52 -14.99 6.21
CA ALA A 188 -3.33 -16.43 5.99
C ALA A 188 -4.33 -17.09 5.01
N SER A 189 -5.57 -17.35 5.42
CA SER A 189 -6.53 -18.14 4.60
C SER A 189 -7.80 -17.38 4.21
N PHE A 190 -8.11 -16.28 4.88
CA PHE A 190 -9.42 -15.61 4.83
C PHE A 190 -10.62 -16.51 5.17
N ARG A 191 -10.39 -17.69 5.73
CA ARG A 191 -11.45 -18.62 6.15
C ARG A 191 -11.70 -18.53 7.64
N ILE A 192 -12.86 -19.04 8.05
CA ILE A 192 -13.17 -19.32 9.45
C ILE A 192 -12.13 -20.30 10.00
N ILE A 193 -11.73 -20.07 11.25
CA ILE A 193 -10.78 -20.94 11.97
C ILE A 193 -11.53 -21.96 12.81
N THR A 194 -12.73 -21.59 13.28
CA THR A 194 -13.66 -22.47 13.99
C THR A 194 -13.88 -23.76 13.19
N PRO A 195 -13.63 -24.94 13.78
CA PRO A 195 -13.89 -26.22 13.13
C PRO A 195 -15.39 -26.46 12.98
N ASN A 196 -15.79 -27.04 11.85
CA ASN A 196 -17.18 -27.46 11.61
C ASN A 196 -17.47 -28.80 12.31
N VAL A 197 -17.52 -28.79 13.65
CA VAL A 197 -17.63 -29.99 14.50
C VAL A 197 -18.93 -30.76 14.24
N HIS A 198 -20.02 -30.04 13.96
CA HIS A 198 -21.33 -30.63 13.68
C HIS A 198 -21.54 -31.02 12.21
N ASN A 199 -20.50 -30.89 11.38
CA ASN A 199 -20.54 -31.18 9.94
C ASN A 199 -21.75 -30.53 9.23
N VAL A 200 -22.07 -29.29 9.62
CA VAL A 200 -23.18 -28.54 9.04
C VAL A 200 -22.85 -28.28 7.58
N GLN A 201 -23.60 -28.91 6.66
CA GLN A 201 -23.40 -28.75 5.23
C GLN A 201 -24.29 -27.64 4.67
N ASN A 202 -23.87 -27.07 3.55
CA ASN A 202 -24.65 -26.11 2.76
C ASN A 202 -25.08 -24.85 3.53
N MET A 203 -24.29 -24.44 4.52
CA MET A 203 -24.52 -23.20 5.25
C MET A 203 -23.92 -22.03 4.49
N CYS A 204 -24.77 -21.10 4.04
CA CYS A 204 -24.35 -19.87 3.38
C CYS A 204 -24.19 -18.74 4.40
N VAL A 205 -23.39 -17.73 4.06
CA VAL A 205 -23.20 -16.56 4.92
C VAL A 205 -24.51 -15.81 5.15
N SER A 206 -25.48 -15.90 4.23
CA SER A 206 -26.83 -15.38 4.42
C SER A 206 -27.55 -15.97 5.65
N ASN A 207 -27.22 -17.18 6.09
CA ASN A 207 -27.77 -17.78 7.31
C ASN A 207 -27.26 -17.12 8.60
N LEU A 208 -26.19 -16.32 8.52
CA LEU A 208 -25.66 -15.53 9.63
C LEU A 208 -26.20 -14.09 9.61
N ILE A 209 -27.08 -13.74 8.66
CA ILE A 209 -27.62 -12.39 8.46
C ILE A 209 -29.11 -12.43 8.72
N SER A 210 -29.60 -11.50 9.56
CA SER A 210 -31.02 -11.34 9.81
C SER A 210 -31.76 -10.98 8.51
N PRO A 211 -32.81 -11.73 8.12
CA PRO A 211 -33.57 -11.43 6.90
C PRO A 211 -34.37 -10.12 7.01
N ILE A 212 -34.66 -9.66 8.23
CA ILE A 212 -35.45 -8.46 8.51
C ILE A 212 -34.56 -7.23 8.58
N THR A 213 -33.54 -7.25 9.45
CA THR A 213 -32.70 -6.05 9.69
C THR A 213 -31.55 -5.94 8.70
N ARG A 214 -31.18 -7.03 8.01
CA ARG A 214 -29.99 -7.15 7.15
C ARG A 214 -28.69 -6.87 7.91
N GLU A 215 -28.72 -7.07 9.21
CA GLU A 215 -27.56 -7.03 10.11
C GLU A 215 -27.11 -8.45 10.45
N TRP A 216 -25.93 -8.57 11.05
CA TRP A 216 -25.42 -9.85 11.53
C TRP A 216 -26.33 -10.38 12.65
N ASP A 217 -26.74 -11.65 12.54
CA ASP A 217 -27.44 -12.36 13.61
C ASP A 217 -26.42 -12.76 14.69
N VAL A 218 -26.35 -11.92 15.72
CA VAL A 218 -25.38 -12.04 16.81
C VAL A 218 -25.57 -13.34 17.60
N ASP A 219 -26.81 -13.78 17.80
CA ASP A 219 -27.13 -14.97 18.59
C ASP A 219 -26.69 -16.23 17.85
N THR A 220 -27.02 -16.33 16.56
CA THR A 220 -26.58 -17.45 15.70
C THR A 220 -25.05 -17.49 15.60
N ILE A 221 -24.39 -16.33 15.44
CA ILE A 221 -22.92 -16.24 15.40
C ILE A 221 -22.31 -16.67 16.75
N ASN A 222 -22.91 -16.27 17.87
CA ASN A 222 -22.46 -16.62 19.21
C ASN A 222 -22.65 -18.11 19.53
N ALA A 223 -23.66 -18.77 18.97
CA ALA A 223 -23.87 -20.19 19.16
C ALA A 223 -22.87 -21.04 18.36
N LEU A 224 -22.51 -20.61 17.14
CA LEU A 224 -21.82 -21.47 16.17
C LEU A 224 -20.29 -21.27 16.09
N LEU A 225 -19.78 -20.07 16.37
CA LEU A 225 -18.40 -19.70 16.01
C LEU A 225 -17.52 -19.45 17.24
N TRP A 226 -16.20 -19.54 17.12
CA TRP A 226 -15.26 -19.14 18.18
C TRP A 226 -15.12 -17.61 18.27
N PRO A 227 -14.77 -17.04 19.44
CA PRO A 227 -14.68 -15.60 19.65
C PRO A 227 -13.87 -14.85 18.58
N VAL A 228 -12.73 -15.41 18.16
CA VAL A 228 -11.85 -14.82 17.12
C VAL A 228 -12.56 -14.66 15.77
N ASP A 229 -13.47 -15.59 15.43
CA ASP A 229 -14.30 -15.52 14.23
C ASP A 229 -15.45 -14.54 14.38
N ARG A 230 -16.13 -14.54 15.53
CA ARG A 230 -17.21 -13.60 15.82
C ARG A 230 -16.74 -12.17 15.70
N GLU A 231 -15.62 -11.83 16.34
CA GLU A 231 -15.04 -10.49 16.30
C GLU A 231 -14.75 -10.04 14.86
N ALA A 232 -14.19 -10.93 14.03
CA ALA A 232 -13.88 -10.57 12.64
C ALA A 232 -15.14 -10.41 11.77
N ILE A 233 -16.15 -11.27 11.96
CA ILE A 233 -17.40 -11.24 11.20
C ILE A 233 -18.20 -9.99 11.53
N LEU A 234 -18.35 -9.70 12.82
CA LEU A 234 -19.03 -8.51 13.31
C LEU A 234 -18.34 -7.22 12.89
N GLN A 235 -17.13 -7.25 12.31
CA GLN A 235 -16.44 -6.10 11.72
C GLN A 235 -16.64 -5.96 10.21
N ILE A 236 -17.21 -6.95 9.51
CA ILE A 236 -17.53 -6.87 8.06
C ILE A 236 -18.79 -6.02 7.83
N PRO A 237 -18.70 -4.86 7.13
CA PRO A 237 -19.87 -4.02 6.88
C PRO A 237 -20.83 -4.72 5.91
N LEU A 238 -22.13 -4.70 6.26
CA LEU A 238 -23.21 -5.20 5.42
C LEU A 238 -23.97 -4.05 4.79
N SER A 239 -24.59 -4.32 3.64
CA SER A 239 -25.50 -3.40 2.97
C SER A 239 -26.92 -3.72 3.39
N ILE A 240 -27.64 -2.69 3.84
CA ILE A 240 -29.07 -2.80 4.15
C ILE A 240 -29.92 -2.84 2.87
N SER A 241 -29.45 -2.21 1.79
CA SER A 241 -30.06 -2.27 0.45
C SER A 241 -29.73 -3.57 -0.30
N GLY A 242 -28.82 -4.38 0.23
CA GLY A 242 -28.39 -5.66 -0.33
C GLY A 242 -27.28 -5.56 -1.37
N GLY A 243 -27.43 -6.28 -2.48
CA GLY A 243 -26.42 -6.34 -3.54
C GLY A 243 -25.53 -7.59 -3.52
N PRO A 244 -24.73 -7.78 -4.58
CA PRO A 244 -24.11 -9.07 -4.84
C PRO A 244 -22.87 -9.32 -3.99
N ASP A 245 -22.63 -10.59 -3.67
CA ASP A 245 -21.35 -11.07 -3.18
C ASP A 245 -20.28 -10.90 -4.27
N LEU A 246 -19.14 -10.29 -3.93
CA LEU A 246 -18.09 -10.01 -4.90
C LEU A 246 -16.75 -10.59 -4.47
N LEU A 247 -16.06 -11.24 -5.42
CA LEU A 247 -14.66 -11.58 -5.23
C LEU A 247 -13.78 -10.32 -5.36
N ILE A 248 -13.00 -10.04 -4.33
CA ILE A 248 -12.11 -8.87 -4.25
C ILE A 248 -10.66 -9.31 -4.05
N TRP A 249 -9.73 -8.46 -4.46
CA TRP A 249 -8.31 -8.59 -4.12
C TRP A 249 -8.05 -7.91 -2.77
N HIS A 250 -7.69 -8.68 -1.75
CA HIS A 250 -7.61 -8.19 -0.37
C HIS A 250 -6.48 -7.17 -0.16
N TYR A 251 -5.35 -7.34 -0.85
CA TYR A 251 -4.15 -6.52 -0.65
C TYR A 251 -4.19 -5.16 -1.37
N SER A 252 -5.38 -4.66 -1.70
CA SER A 252 -5.59 -3.31 -2.22
C SER A 252 -6.80 -2.64 -1.57
N ASN A 253 -6.68 -1.34 -1.30
CA ASN A 253 -7.73 -0.58 -0.62
C ASN A 253 -9.01 -0.42 -1.46
N ASN A 254 -8.93 -0.57 -2.78
CA ASN A 254 -10.06 -0.51 -3.71
C ASN A 254 -10.60 -1.90 -4.10
N GLY A 255 -10.06 -2.98 -3.53
CA GLY A 255 -10.42 -4.36 -3.85
C GLY A 255 -10.06 -4.82 -5.27
N LEU A 256 -9.32 -4.00 -6.04
CA LEU A 256 -8.86 -4.33 -7.38
C LEU A 256 -7.45 -4.93 -7.34
N PHE A 257 -7.21 -5.93 -8.17
CA PHE A 257 -5.88 -6.51 -8.29
C PHE A 257 -4.85 -5.48 -8.78
N SER A 258 -3.70 -5.43 -8.11
CA SER A 258 -2.52 -4.74 -8.62
C SER A 258 -1.30 -5.67 -8.64
N VAL A 259 -0.50 -5.57 -9.69
CA VAL A 259 0.76 -6.34 -9.81
C VAL A 259 1.68 -6.03 -8.64
N ARG A 260 1.70 -4.78 -8.16
CA ARG A 260 2.51 -4.36 -7.02
C ARG A 260 2.16 -5.14 -5.75
N SER A 261 0.89 -5.17 -5.37
CA SER A 261 0.44 -5.92 -4.18
C SER A 261 0.64 -7.43 -4.34
N ALA A 262 0.38 -7.97 -5.53
CA ALA A 262 0.59 -9.40 -5.81
C ALA A 262 2.07 -9.77 -5.81
N TYR A 263 2.95 -8.87 -6.26
CA TYR A 263 4.40 -9.05 -6.16
C TYR A 263 4.86 -9.14 -4.70
N HIS A 264 4.36 -8.28 -3.82
CA HIS A 264 4.70 -8.33 -2.41
C HIS A 264 4.25 -9.64 -1.74
N LEU A 265 3.04 -10.12 -2.08
CA LEU A 265 2.54 -11.42 -1.63
C LEU A 265 3.38 -12.59 -2.18
N ALA A 266 3.73 -12.56 -3.46
CA ALA A 266 4.60 -13.57 -4.05
C ALA A 266 5.98 -13.57 -3.37
N LEU A 267 6.57 -12.39 -3.20
CA LEU A 267 7.87 -12.21 -2.56
C LEU A 267 7.86 -12.72 -1.11
N SER A 268 6.78 -12.53 -0.34
CA SER A 268 6.72 -13.06 1.02
C SER A 268 6.79 -14.58 1.06
N TYR A 269 6.19 -15.28 0.09
CA TYR A 269 6.32 -16.74 -0.02
C TYR A 269 7.74 -17.17 -0.37
N PHE A 270 8.38 -16.50 -1.34
CA PHE A 270 9.78 -16.78 -1.70
C PHE A 270 10.76 -16.51 -0.56
N LEU A 271 10.51 -15.49 0.25
CA LEU A 271 11.36 -15.17 1.39
C LEU A 271 11.09 -16.08 2.60
N ALA A 272 9.87 -16.58 2.75
CA ALA A 272 9.53 -17.56 3.79
C ALA A 272 10.18 -18.92 3.51
N SER A 273 10.21 -19.36 2.25
CA SER A 273 10.89 -20.61 1.86
C SER A 273 12.41 -20.56 2.04
N ASN A 274 13.00 -19.36 2.09
CA ASN A 274 14.45 -19.15 2.18
C ASN A 274 14.89 -18.60 3.56
N ALA A 275 13.99 -18.54 4.55
CA ALA A 275 14.30 -17.95 5.85
C ALA A 275 15.10 -18.91 6.73
N GLY A 276 16.41 -18.66 6.86
CA GLY A 276 17.17 -19.01 8.06
C GLY A 276 16.76 -18.09 9.22
N THR A 277 16.75 -18.62 10.44
CA THR A 277 16.40 -17.93 11.68
C THR A 277 17.20 -16.63 11.87
N SER A 278 16.51 -15.59 12.33
CA SER A 278 17.05 -14.26 12.72
C SER A 278 17.51 -13.33 11.58
N ASP A 279 16.57 -12.71 10.87
CA ASP A 279 16.81 -11.37 10.30
C ASP A 279 15.76 -10.41 10.90
N GLY A 280 16.21 -9.37 11.63
CA GLY A 280 15.39 -8.41 12.40
C GLY A 280 14.53 -7.46 11.55
N ARG A 281 13.66 -8.02 10.69
CA ARG A 281 12.90 -7.34 9.63
C ARG A 281 12.01 -6.15 10.08
N PRO A 282 11.52 -5.99 11.32
CA PRO A 282 10.75 -4.79 11.69
C PRO A 282 11.58 -3.61 12.24
N ARG A 283 12.83 -3.82 12.70
CA ARG A 283 13.45 -2.91 13.69
C ARG A 283 13.80 -1.51 13.17
N TYR A 284 13.91 -1.31 11.85
CA TYR A 284 14.42 -0.06 11.26
C TYR A 284 13.50 0.60 10.21
N LYS A 285 12.22 0.22 10.08
CA LYS A 285 11.32 0.79 9.04
C LYS A 285 11.21 2.32 9.11
N LYS A 286 11.10 2.88 10.32
CA LYS A 286 11.06 4.34 10.54
C LYS A 286 12.36 5.00 10.08
N LEU A 287 13.50 4.45 10.47
CA LEU A 287 14.83 4.94 10.06
C LEU A 287 15.00 4.91 8.54
N TRP A 288 14.66 3.79 7.89
CA TRP A 288 14.71 3.69 6.43
C TRP A 288 13.83 4.73 5.75
N LYS A 289 12.60 4.93 6.25
CA LYS A 289 11.71 5.97 5.73
C LYS A 289 12.38 7.36 5.80
N SER A 290 12.97 7.71 6.95
CA SER A 290 13.67 8.98 7.12
C SER A 290 14.86 9.13 6.16
N ILE A 291 15.72 8.11 6.02
CA ILE A 291 16.88 8.14 5.11
C ILE A 291 16.45 8.35 3.65
N TRP A 292 15.40 7.65 3.20
CA TRP A 292 14.96 7.76 1.81
C TRP A 292 14.21 9.07 1.53
N GLN A 293 13.58 9.68 2.55
CA GLN A 293 12.90 10.98 2.47
C GLN A 293 13.83 12.19 2.67
N ALA A 294 15.01 11.99 3.26
CA ALA A 294 16.03 13.03 3.48
C ALA A 294 16.29 13.87 2.22
N LYS A 295 16.47 15.19 2.37
CA LYS A 295 16.75 16.13 1.26
C LYS A 295 18.24 16.14 0.93
N VAL A 296 18.79 14.96 0.65
CA VAL A 296 20.21 14.74 0.29
C VAL A 296 20.34 14.03 -1.05
N PRO A 297 21.47 14.15 -1.77
CA PRO A 297 21.71 13.45 -3.02
C PRO A 297 21.59 11.93 -2.89
N SER A 298 21.13 11.26 -3.95
CA SER A 298 20.97 9.79 -4.00
C SER A 298 22.25 9.01 -3.71
N LYS A 299 23.43 9.57 -4.05
CA LYS A 299 24.73 8.98 -3.72
C LYS A 299 24.98 8.88 -2.20
N ALA A 300 24.57 9.91 -1.44
CA ALA A 300 24.69 9.93 0.01
C ALA A 300 23.71 8.93 0.65
N LYS A 301 22.45 8.89 0.17
CA LYS A 301 21.45 7.89 0.62
C LYS A 301 21.95 6.46 0.43
N LEU A 302 22.51 6.16 -0.75
CA LEU A 302 23.04 4.83 -1.05
C LEU A 302 24.27 4.50 -0.20
N PHE A 303 25.14 5.49 0.04
CA PHE A 303 26.28 5.32 0.94
C PHE A 303 25.83 4.96 2.37
N ILE A 304 24.88 5.72 2.95
CA ILE A 304 24.34 5.45 4.28
C ILE A 304 23.66 4.08 4.33
N TRP A 305 22.91 3.72 3.29
CA TRP A 305 22.34 2.39 3.17
C TRP A 305 23.43 1.29 3.22
N ARG A 306 24.56 1.46 2.51
CA ARG A 306 25.68 0.53 2.58
C ARG A 306 26.33 0.50 3.97
N ALA A 307 26.43 1.65 4.64
CA ALA A 307 26.96 1.74 6.00
C ALA A 307 26.12 0.90 6.97
N ILE A 308 24.81 1.10 6.99
CA ILE A 308 23.87 0.38 7.87
C ILE A 308 23.83 -1.11 7.55
N ARG A 309 23.98 -1.48 6.27
CA ARG A 309 24.00 -2.88 5.83
C ARG A 309 25.38 -3.56 5.98
N ASN A 310 26.33 -2.89 6.62
CA ASN A 310 27.70 -3.37 6.81
C ASN A 310 28.41 -3.77 5.49
N ALA A 311 28.22 -2.95 4.45
CA ALA A 311 28.65 -3.20 3.07
C ALA A 311 29.66 -2.15 2.54
N LEU A 312 30.34 -1.46 3.46
CA LEU A 312 31.46 -0.58 3.15
C LEU A 312 32.78 -1.35 3.27
N PRO A 313 33.77 -1.11 2.40
CA PRO A 313 35.08 -1.73 2.44
C PRO A 313 35.96 -1.11 3.54
N THR A 314 35.55 -1.22 4.80
CA THR A 314 36.45 -0.93 5.94
C THR A 314 37.44 -2.07 6.09
N ALA A 315 38.58 -1.84 6.73
CA ALA A 315 39.59 -2.87 6.94
C ALA A 315 39.01 -4.13 7.61
N ALA A 316 38.17 -3.97 8.64
CA ALA A 316 37.47 -5.09 9.27
C ALA A 316 36.55 -5.87 8.31
N ASN A 317 35.90 -5.20 7.37
CA ASN A 317 35.02 -5.83 6.38
C ASN A 317 35.81 -6.49 5.24
N LEU A 318 36.94 -5.90 4.84
CA LEU A 318 37.86 -6.45 3.86
C LEU A 318 38.50 -7.72 4.39
N ARG A 319 38.96 -7.76 5.64
CA ARG A 319 39.54 -8.96 6.27
C ARG A 319 38.61 -10.17 6.22
N ARG A 320 37.29 -9.97 6.40
CA ARG A 320 36.29 -11.05 6.27
C ARG A 320 36.18 -11.63 4.87
N LYS A 321 36.69 -10.93 3.84
CA LYS A 321 36.68 -11.35 2.44
C LYS A 321 38.07 -11.68 1.91
N MET A 322 39.12 -11.12 2.51
CA MET A 322 40.53 -11.26 2.15
C MET A 322 41.35 -11.42 3.44
N PRO A 323 41.75 -12.65 3.83
CA PRO A 323 42.28 -12.95 5.16
C PRO A 323 43.60 -12.26 5.58
N HIS A 324 44.30 -11.58 4.67
CA HIS A 324 45.65 -11.05 4.88
C HIS A 324 45.74 -9.51 4.99
N GLU A 325 44.61 -8.81 5.11
CA GLU A 325 44.59 -7.34 5.24
C GLU A 325 44.76 -6.90 6.71
N GLU A 326 45.57 -5.86 6.93
CA GLU A 326 45.64 -5.16 8.22
C GLU A 326 44.27 -4.54 8.55
N ILE A 327 43.89 -4.55 9.83
CA ILE A 327 42.56 -4.09 10.28
C ILE A 327 42.56 -2.69 10.89
N VAL A 328 43.74 -2.09 11.07
CA VAL A 328 43.89 -0.87 11.85
C VAL A 328 43.37 0.34 11.08
N CYS A 329 42.73 1.27 11.80
CA CYS A 329 42.28 2.52 11.21
C CYS A 329 43.46 3.34 10.66
N PRO A 330 43.42 3.79 9.38
CA PRO A 330 44.50 4.55 8.76
C PRO A 330 44.70 5.93 9.37
N PHE A 331 43.83 6.31 10.30
CA PHE A 331 43.87 7.60 10.93
C PHE A 331 44.32 7.60 12.38
N CYS A 332 43.68 6.80 13.25
CA CYS A 332 44.04 6.77 14.66
C CYS A 332 45.11 5.72 14.98
N THR A 333 45.37 4.77 14.07
CA THR A 333 46.36 3.68 14.23
C THR A 333 46.22 2.79 15.46
N ASP A 334 45.19 3.00 16.31
CA ASP A 334 45.07 2.35 17.62
C ASP A 334 43.92 1.33 17.72
N THR A 335 42.97 1.38 16.79
CA THR A 335 41.76 0.54 16.84
C THR A 335 41.36 0.02 15.46
N ASP A 336 40.62 -1.10 15.47
CA ASP A 336 40.09 -1.72 14.25
C ASP A 336 39.17 -0.78 13.47
N GLU A 337 39.40 -0.68 12.17
CA GLU A 337 38.57 0.08 11.25
C GLU A 337 37.22 -0.63 11.01
N THR A 338 36.28 -0.36 11.91
CA THR A 338 34.86 -0.70 11.76
C THR A 338 34.09 0.48 11.17
N ILE A 339 32.90 0.25 10.61
CA ILE A 339 32.04 1.34 10.10
C ILE A 339 31.70 2.35 11.20
N ILE A 340 31.41 1.85 12.40
CA ILE A 340 31.15 2.68 13.58
C ILE A 340 32.40 3.50 13.90
N HIS A 341 33.57 2.88 13.91
CA HIS A 341 34.82 3.60 14.15
C HIS A 341 35.05 4.70 13.09
N THR A 342 34.93 4.37 11.81
CA THR A 342 35.15 5.32 10.71
C THR A 342 34.15 6.48 10.70
N LEU A 343 32.87 6.21 10.99
CA LEU A 343 31.81 7.21 10.86
C LEU A 343 31.44 7.92 12.16
N LEU A 344 31.70 7.30 13.32
CA LEU A 344 31.27 7.79 14.64
C LEU A 344 32.45 8.07 15.59
N HIS A 345 33.62 7.44 15.44
CA HIS A 345 34.77 7.69 16.34
C HIS A 345 35.78 8.70 15.81
N TYR A 346 35.89 8.92 14.49
CA TYR A 346 36.93 9.81 13.97
C TYR A 346 36.67 11.32 14.17
N CYS A 347 35.53 11.74 14.71
CA CYS A 347 35.42 13.09 15.25
C CYS A 347 34.22 13.28 16.16
N PHE A 348 34.46 13.95 17.30
CA PHE A 348 33.49 14.81 17.94
C PHE A 348 32.77 15.70 16.89
N ALA A 349 31.57 15.30 16.50
CA ALA A 349 30.49 16.25 16.32
C ALA A 349 29.73 16.30 17.65
N ARG A 350 30.35 16.89 18.70
CA ARG A 350 29.59 17.39 19.86
C ARG A 350 28.77 18.64 19.51
N GLN A 351 28.80 19.09 18.27
CA GLN A 351 27.73 19.94 17.76
C GLN A 351 26.48 19.08 17.62
N SER A 352 25.43 19.49 18.33
CA SER A 352 24.06 19.04 18.12
C SER A 352 23.81 18.74 16.64
N LEU A 353 23.67 17.45 16.30
CA LEU A 353 23.17 16.99 15.01
C LEU A 353 21.65 17.28 14.93
N ALA A 354 21.25 18.53 15.18
CA ALA A 354 19.85 18.94 15.13
C ALA A 354 19.26 18.68 13.74
N ASP A 355 20.09 18.79 12.69
CA ASP A 355 19.70 18.52 11.32
C ASP A 355 20.14 17.11 10.86
N PHE A 356 19.16 16.23 10.72
CA PHE A 356 19.32 14.87 10.23
C PHE A 356 19.95 14.81 8.83
N ASP A 357 19.57 15.70 7.92
CA ASP A 357 20.05 15.64 6.53
C ASP A 357 21.53 16.05 6.46
N CYS A 358 21.94 17.04 7.24
CA CYS A 358 23.34 17.45 7.36
C CYS A 358 24.21 16.31 7.94
N ALA A 359 23.69 15.56 8.91
CA ALA A 359 24.38 14.40 9.49
C ALA A 359 24.72 13.32 8.43
N LEU A 360 23.80 13.05 7.51
CA LEU A 360 24.02 12.08 6.43
C LEU A 360 25.12 12.53 5.47
N ILE A 361 25.19 13.84 5.16
CA ILE A 361 26.25 14.40 4.32
C ILE A 361 27.60 14.35 5.02
N ILE A 362 27.67 14.67 6.32
CA ILE A 362 28.91 14.58 7.10
C ILE A 362 29.47 13.15 7.04
N CYS A 363 28.64 12.14 7.28
CA CYS A 363 29.06 10.74 7.18
C CYS A 363 29.61 10.38 5.79
N TRP A 364 28.96 10.87 4.73
CA TRP A 364 29.42 10.65 3.35
C TRP A 364 30.75 11.36 3.07
N THR A 365 30.92 12.60 3.53
CA THR A 365 32.15 13.38 3.37
C THR A 365 33.31 12.80 4.17
N LEU A 366 33.07 12.30 5.40
CA LEU A 366 34.05 11.56 6.21
C LEU A 366 34.59 10.35 5.44
N TRP A 367 33.68 9.56 4.87
CA TRP A 367 34.07 8.41 4.06
C TRP A 367 34.89 8.79 2.82
N CYS A 368 34.52 9.89 2.14
CA CYS A 368 35.29 10.41 1.03
C CYS A 368 36.70 10.84 1.46
N SER A 369 36.81 11.59 2.57
CA SER A 369 38.09 12.02 3.14
C SER A 369 38.99 10.83 3.51
N ARG A 370 38.41 9.80 4.13
CA ARG A 370 39.08 8.51 4.41
C ARG A 370 39.66 7.89 3.15
N ASN A 371 38.87 7.79 2.09
CA ASN A 371 39.34 7.17 0.85
C ASN A 371 40.43 8.00 0.17
N LEU A 372 40.41 9.32 0.29
CA LEU A 372 41.51 10.16 -0.18
C LEU A 372 42.80 9.81 0.56
N LYS A 373 42.76 9.78 1.90
CA LYS A 373 43.91 9.40 2.73
C LYS A 373 44.47 8.03 2.34
N MET A 374 43.61 7.02 2.19
CA MET A 374 44.00 5.66 1.78
C MET A 374 44.64 5.61 0.38
N LEU A 375 44.27 6.52 -0.51
CA LEU A 375 44.83 6.61 -1.86
C LEU A 375 46.06 7.52 -1.93
N ASN A 376 46.62 7.93 -0.78
CA ASN A 376 47.68 8.94 -0.67
C ASN A 376 47.35 10.23 -1.42
N LYS A 377 46.06 10.58 -1.47
CA LYS A 377 45.54 11.87 -1.93
C LYS A 377 45.25 12.72 -0.69
N GLY A 378 45.53 14.02 -0.74
CA GLY A 378 45.25 14.92 0.39
C GLY A 378 43.85 14.72 0.98
N PHE A 379 43.71 14.79 2.30
CA PHE A 379 42.46 14.53 3.02
C PHE A 379 41.94 15.79 3.74
N LEU A 380 40.66 15.78 4.12
CA LEU A 380 40.02 16.89 4.83
C LEU A 380 40.09 16.67 6.34
N PHE A 381 40.45 17.72 7.07
CA PHE A 381 40.36 17.77 8.53
C PHE A 381 38.91 17.90 8.99
N PRO A 382 38.57 17.50 10.24
CA PRO A 382 37.18 17.43 10.67
C PRO A 382 36.37 18.72 10.54
N GLN A 383 36.97 19.88 10.83
CA GLN A 383 36.29 21.17 10.68
C GLN A 383 35.92 21.44 9.21
N GLN A 384 36.86 21.19 8.28
CA GLN A 384 36.63 21.33 6.85
C GLN A 384 35.53 20.40 6.34
N ILE A 385 35.38 19.21 6.92
CA ILE A 385 34.31 18.27 6.60
C ILE A 385 32.94 18.84 6.98
N VAL A 386 32.83 19.44 8.17
CA VAL A 386 31.58 20.05 8.65
C VAL A 386 31.21 21.25 7.78
N ASP A 387 32.16 22.15 7.52
CA ASP A 387 31.94 23.37 6.75
C ASP A 387 31.56 23.06 5.29
N PHE A 388 32.26 22.11 4.68
CA PHE A 388 31.90 21.59 3.36
C PHE A 388 30.48 21.00 3.36
N SER A 389 30.14 20.17 4.35
CA SER A 389 28.85 19.48 4.39
C SER A 389 27.68 20.44 4.53
N ARG A 390 27.80 21.48 5.37
CA ARG A 390 26.80 22.56 5.51
C ARG A 390 26.63 23.36 4.23
N THR A 391 27.74 23.73 3.59
CA THR A 391 27.71 24.49 2.33
C THR A 391 27.08 23.66 1.21
N TYR A 392 27.47 22.39 1.12
CA TYR A 392 26.98 21.46 0.11
C TYR A 392 25.48 21.19 0.23
N ILE A 393 24.97 20.97 1.45
CA ILE A 393 23.55 20.69 1.65
C ILE A 393 22.68 21.91 1.37
N ASN A 394 23.10 23.10 1.80
CA ASN A 394 22.38 24.34 1.53
C ASN A 394 22.27 24.59 0.03
N ALA A 395 23.39 24.48 -0.70
CA ALA A 395 23.40 24.60 -2.16
C ALA A 395 22.49 23.56 -2.83
N PHE A 396 22.54 22.30 -2.37
CA PHE A 396 21.69 21.23 -2.89
C PHE A 396 20.20 21.50 -2.68
N VAL A 397 19.81 21.94 -1.48
CA VAL A 397 18.40 22.19 -1.15
C VAL A 397 17.84 23.35 -1.96
N VAL A 398 18.57 24.47 -2.04
CA VAL A 398 18.17 25.64 -2.82
C VAL A 398 17.98 25.28 -4.29
N GLN A 399 18.92 24.55 -4.89
CA GLN A 399 18.88 24.19 -6.30
C GLN A 399 17.74 23.20 -6.64
N ASN A 400 17.41 22.26 -5.75
CA ASN A 400 16.50 21.16 -6.07
C ASN A 400 15.08 21.34 -5.54
N PHE A 401 14.87 22.16 -4.50
CA PHE A 401 13.57 22.30 -3.84
C PHE A 401 13.05 23.74 -3.80
N GLY A 402 13.85 24.74 -4.19
CA GLY A 402 13.47 26.15 -4.13
C GLY A 402 13.30 26.70 -2.70
N GLN A 403 13.01 27.98 -2.57
CA GLN A 403 12.59 28.59 -1.29
C GLN A 403 11.12 28.23 -1.02
N PHE A 404 10.82 27.68 0.16
CA PHE A 404 9.45 27.40 0.59
C PHE A 404 8.75 28.71 0.95
N SER A 405 7.86 29.21 0.09
CA SER A 405 6.84 30.18 0.49
C SER A 405 5.68 29.44 1.16
N PRO A 406 5.27 29.78 2.40
CA PRO A 406 4.08 29.20 2.99
C PRO A 406 2.86 29.57 2.13
N ARG A 407 2.04 28.58 1.78
CA ARG A 407 0.77 28.84 1.07
C ARG A 407 -0.15 29.62 2.00
N PRO A 408 -0.84 30.68 1.53
CA PRO A 408 -1.82 31.39 2.34
C PRO A 408 -2.94 30.43 2.77
N ALA A 409 -3.37 30.53 4.02
CA ALA A 409 -4.53 29.80 4.53
C ALA A 409 -5.78 30.40 3.87
N HIS A 410 -6.37 29.68 2.91
CA HIS A 410 -7.69 30.03 2.42
C HIS A 410 -8.73 29.58 3.45
N ASN A 411 -9.30 30.53 4.22
CA ASN A 411 -10.46 30.25 5.06
C ASN A 411 -11.67 30.00 4.16
N HIS A 412 -12.05 28.73 3.99
CA HIS A 412 -13.26 28.34 3.28
C HIS A 412 -14.39 28.14 4.30
N PHE A 413 -15.33 29.09 4.35
CA PHE A 413 -16.53 29.02 5.17
C PHE A 413 -17.66 28.27 4.46
N TRP A 414 -18.65 27.81 5.22
CA TRP A 414 -19.84 27.18 4.66
C TRP A 414 -20.67 28.21 3.84
N GLN A 415 -21.30 27.75 2.77
CA GLN A 415 -22.14 28.58 1.91
C GLN A 415 -23.53 27.97 1.74
N ALA A 416 -24.56 28.81 1.87
CA ALA A 416 -25.95 28.39 1.69
C ALA A 416 -26.23 27.92 0.26
N PRO A 417 -27.08 26.90 0.08
CA PRO A 417 -27.52 26.46 -1.24
C PRO A 417 -28.49 27.47 -1.89
N TYR A 418 -28.63 27.41 -3.22
CA TYR A 418 -29.58 28.26 -3.95
C TYR A 418 -30.97 27.61 -4.07
N GLY A 419 -32.02 28.45 -4.14
CA GLY A 419 -33.39 28.02 -4.42
C GLY A 419 -34.00 27.13 -3.32
N ASN A 420 -34.74 26.10 -3.73
CA ASN A 420 -35.39 25.15 -2.81
C ASN A 420 -34.49 23.95 -2.45
N CYS A 421 -33.18 24.05 -2.70
CA CYS A 421 -32.24 22.98 -2.40
C CYS A 421 -31.93 22.91 -0.90
N ILE A 422 -31.95 21.70 -0.35
CA ILE A 422 -31.47 21.43 1.01
C ILE A 422 -30.02 20.96 0.94
N LYS A 423 -29.12 21.63 1.66
CA LYS A 423 -27.73 21.21 1.77
C LYS A 423 -27.53 20.45 3.07
N ILE A 424 -27.01 19.22 2.98
CA ILE A 424 -26.80 18.32 4.09
C ILE A 424 -25.30 18.08 4.26
N ASN A 425 -24.75 18.57 5.35
CA ASN A 425 -23.38 18.31 5.75
C ASN A 425 -23.31 17.05 6.62
N PHE A 426 -22.28 16.24 6.43
CA PHE A 426 -22.01 15.07 7.27
C PHE A 426 -20.55 15.03 7.73
N ASP A 427 -20.29 14.35 8.84
CA ASP A 427 -18.94 14.11 9.36
C ASP A 427 -18.91 12.84 10.22
N GLY A 428 -17.75 12.16 10.25
CA GLY A 428 -17.51 11.00 11.09
C GLY A 428 -16.43 11.24 12.14
N ALA A 429 -16.75 10.98 13.41
CA ALA A 429 -15.81 11.03 14.52
C ALA A 429 -15.46 9.64 15.04
N LEU A 430 -14.25 9.51 15.59
CA LEU A 430 -13.72 8.27 16.16
C LEU A 430 -13.23 8.54 17.59
N LEU A 431 -13.67 7.75 18.56
CA LEU A 431 -13.13 7.81 19.92
C LEU A 431 -11.70 7.23 19.95
N GLU A 432 -10.84 7.72 20.87
CA GLU A 432 -9.52 7.14 21.08
C GLU A 432 -9.62 5.62 21.33
N GLY A 433 -8.77 4.85 20.64
CA GLY A 433 -8.84 3.38 20.64
C GLY A 433 -9.76 2.77 19.58
N GLY A 434 -10.55 3.59 18.87
CA GLY A 434 -11.25 3.21 17.64
C GLY A 434 -12.45 2.28 17.81
N LYS A 435 -12.96 2.15 19.05
CA LYS A 435 -14.06 1.23 19.39
C LYS A 435 -15.46 1.80 19.16
N VAL A 436 -15.60 3.12 19.16
CA VAL A 436 -16.90 3.81 19.02
C VAL A 436 -16.78 4.86 17.93
N LEU A 437 -17.81 4.96 17.09
CA LEU A 437 -17.95 6.00 16.07
C LEU A 437 -19.07 6.96 16.47
N GLY A 438 -18.89 8.23 16.14
CA GLY A 438 -19.91 9.26 16.24
C GLY A 438 -20.22 9.76 14.85
N LEU A 439 -21.49 9.82 14.48
CA LEU A 439 -21.92 10.31 13.18
C LEU A 439 -22.66 11.64 13.37
N GLY A 440 -22.28 12.66 12.63
CA GLY A 440 -22.90 13.97 12.66
C GLY A 440 -23.50 14.32 11.32
N VAL A 441 -24.76 14.75 11.31
CA VAL A 441 -25.44 15.23 10.10
C VAL A 441 -26.21 16.51 10.42
N VAL A 442 -26.11 17.51 9.55
CA VAL A 442 -26.91 18.75 9.64
C VAL A 442 -27.44 19.13 8.27
N ALA A 443 -28.74 19.39 8.18
CA ALA A 443 -29.44 19.80 6.97
C ALA A 443 -29.91 21.24 7.09
N ARG A 444 -29.57 22.07 6.09
CA ARG A 444 -29.84 23.50 6.05
C ARG A 444 -30.49 23.91 4.73
N ASN A 445 -31.44 24.83 4.80
CA ASN A 445 -32.08 25.41 3.62
C ASN A 445 -31.26 26.58 3.04
N SER A 446 -31.79 27.22 1.98
CA SER A 446 -31.17 28.37 1.32
C SER A 446 -31.06 29.64 2.16
N LEU A 447 -31.82 29.73 3.26
CA LEU A 447 -31.71 30.81 4.26
C LEU A 447 -30.64 30.51 5.33
N GLY A 448 -29.92 29.38 5.22
CA GLY A 448 -28.96 28.94 6.23
C GLY A 448 -29.61 28.36 7.50
N VAL A 449 -30.94 28.25 7.54
CA VAL A 449 -31.67 27.73 8.69
C VAL A 449 -31.51 26.21 8.76
N CYS A 450 -31.17 25.70 9.93
CA CYS A 450 -31.14 24.27 10.21
C CYS A 450 -32.57 23.71 10.24
N VAL A 451 -32.86 22.80 9.32
CA VAL A 451 -34.19 22.19 9.16
C VAL A 451 -34.25 20.75 9.67
N ALA A 452 -33.11 20.07 9.78
CA ALA A 452 -32.96 18.80 10.48
C ALA A 452 -31.50 18.56 10.83
N TRP A 453 -31.24 17.65 11.75
CA TRP A 453 -29.90 17.21 12.11
C TRP A 453 -30.00 15.85 12.83
N CYS A 454 -28.89 15.14 12.96
CA CYS A 454 -28.78 14.01 13.88
C CYS A 454 -27.35 13.85 14.41
N SER A 455 -27.26 13.25 15.60
CA SER A 455 -26.01 12.80 16.19
C SER A 455 -26.22 11.36 16.68
N ILE A 456 -25.44 10.44 16.12
CA ILE A 456 -25.66 9.00 16.26
C ILE A 456 -24.41 8.37 16.86
N ARG A 457 -24.61 7.49 17.84
CA ARG A 457 -23.54 6.69 18.44
C ARG A 457 -23.53 5.30 17.83
N GLN A 458 -22.40 4.89 17.30
CA GLN A 458 -22.19 3.52 16.82
C GLN A 458 -21.20 2.81 17.74
N GLU A 459 -21.67 1.78 18.45
CA GLU A 459 -20.82 0.91 19.29
C GLU A 459 -19.84 0.05 18.47
N ARG A 460 -20.04 0.03 17.15
CA ARG A 460 -19.18 -0.69 16.22
C ARG A 460 -18.12 0.24 15.65
N GLY A 461 -16.96 0.19 16.29
CA GLY A 461 -15.76 0.91 15.88
C GLY A 461 -15.19 0.53 14.51
N GLY A 462 -14.15 1.25 14.08
CA GLY A 462 -13.49 1.01 12.80
C GLY A 462 -12.60 2.17 12.35
N PRO A 463 -12.11 2.13 11.09
CA PRO A 463 -11.29 3.21 10.56
C PRO A 463 -12.10 4.49 10.36
N ALA A 464 -11.46 5.66 10.37
CA ALA A 464 -12.13 6.96 10.15
C ALA A 464 -12.99 6.98 8.88
N PHE A 465 -12.54 6.34 7.80
CA PHE A 465 -13.32 6.23 6.55
C PHE A 465 -14.68 5.51 6.73
N LEU A 466 -14.78 4.57 7.68
CA LEU A 466 -16.05 3.92 8.03
C LEU A 466 -17.03 4.94 8.63
N ALA A 467 -16.56 5.77 9.57
CA ALA A 467 -17.38 6.80 10.20
C ALA A 467 -17.91 7.80 9.16
N GLU A 468 -17.05 8.30 8.28
CA GLU A 468 -17.44 9.18 7.18
C GLU A 468 -18.50 8.55 6.27
N THR A 469 -18.30 7.27 5.92
CA THR A 469 -19.22 6.57 5.03
C THR A 469 -20.58 6.32 5.69
N LEU A 470 -20.60 5.98 6.98
CA LEU A 470 -21.85 5.81 7.73
C LEU A 470 -22.59 7.13 7.92
N ALA A 471 -21.87 8.22 8.21
CA ALA A 471 -22.45 9.57 8.32
C ALA A 471 -23.07 10.02 7.00
N ALA A 472 -22.38 9.79 5.86
CA ALA A 472 -22.95 10.05 4.54
C ALA A 472 -24.20 9.20 4.25
N ARG A 473 -24.21 7.93 4.67
CA ARG A 473 -25.39 7.06 4.53
C ARG A 473 -26.58 7.59 5.33
N GLU A 474 -26.35 8.03 6.57
CA GLU A 474 -27.41 8.63 7.38
C GLU A 474 -27.88 9.98 6.83
N ALA A 475 -27.00 10.79 6.23
CA ALA A 475 -27.37 12.02 5.55
C ALA A 475 -28.38 11.78 4.41
N ILE A 476 -28.13 10.79 3.56
CA ILE A 476 -29.08 10.44 2.48
C ILE A 476 -30.35 9.81 3.04
N ARG A 477 -30.26 8.93 4.05
CA ARG A 477 -31.46 8.36 4.69
C ARG A 477 -32.33 9.43 5.32
N LEU A 478 -31.74 10.46 5.92
CA LEU A 478 -32.46 11.60 6.49
C LEU A 478 -33.22 12.35 5.39
N ALA A 479 -32.57 12.58 4.23
CA ALA A 479 -33.22 13.19 3.08
C ALA A 479 -34.44 12.38 2.60
N CYS A 480 -34.30 11.05 2.48
CA CYS A 480 -35.40 10.16 2.11
C CYS A 480 -36.55 10.22 3.13
N ARG A 481 -36.26 10.15 4.44
CA ARG A 481 -37.27 10.22 5.51
C ARG A 481 -38.03 11.55 5.52
N LYS A 482 -37.37 12.64 5.15
CA LYS A 482 -37.97 13.98 5.04
C LYS A 482 -38.59 14.25 3.67
N ALA A 483 -38.53 13.29 2.75
CA ALA A 483 -39.04 13.38 1.39
C ALA A 483 -38.52 14.59 0.59
N TRP A 484 -37.28 15.02 0.85
CA TRP A 484 -36.65 16.11 0.08
C TRP A 484 -36.24 15.64 -1.31
N GLN A 485 -36.56 16.45 -2.32
CA GLN A 485 -36.34 16.09 -3.73
C GLN A 485 -35.13 16.77 -4.37
N ASN A 486 -34.67 17.91 -3.83
CA ASN A 486 -33.48 18.62 -4.31
C ASN A 486 -32.47 18.77 -3.18
N VAL A 487 -31.41 17.97 -3.21
CA VAL A 487 -30.46 17.84 -2.10
C VAL A 487 -29.01 17.95 -2.56
N THR A 488 -28.20 18.68 -1.80
CA THR A 488 -26.74 18.68 -1.92
C THR A 488 -26.12 17.99 -0.72
N ILE A 489 -25.42 16.88 -0.92
CA ILE A 489 -24.66 16.18 0.11
C ILE A 489 -23.23 16.74 0.14
N GLU A 490 -22.80 17.26 1.28
CA GLU A 490 -21.52 17.95 1.43
C GLU A 490 -20.70 17.37 2.59
N GLY A 491 -19.38 17.23 2.41
CA GLY A 491 -18.48 16.73 3.45
C GLY A 491 -17.00 16.96 3.12
N ASP A 492 -16.11 16.63 4.05
CA ASP A 492 -14.66 16.88 3.91
C ASP A 492 -13.86 15.64 3.44
N CYS A 493 -14.54 14.52 3.21
CA CYS A 493 -13.92 13.30 2.68
C CYS A 493 -14.00 13.24 1.14
N ALA A 494 -13.10 13.96 0.46
CA ALA A 494 -13.03 14.00 -1.01
C ALA A 494 -12.99 12.60 -1.67
N SER A 495 -12.34 11.63 -1.02
CA SER A 495 -12.25 10.26 -1.52
C SER A 495 -13.58 9.49 -1.47
N LEU A 496 -14.43 9.75 -0.46
CA LEU A 496 -15.77 9.20 -0.35
C LEU A 496 -16.70 9.85 -1.38
N LEU A 497 -16.70 11.19 -1.47
CA LEU A 497 -17.50 11.94 -2.43
C LEU A 497 -17.21 11.48 -3.87
N SER A 498 -15.93 11.34 -4.23
CA SER A 498 -15.54 10.81 -5.55
C SER A 498 -16.05 9.39 -5.84
N LYS A 499 -16.24 8.55 -4.81
CA LYS A 499 -16.77 7.19 -4.97
C LYS A 499 -18.27 7.18 -5.20
N ILE A 500 -19.02 7.93 -4.38
CA ILE A 500 -20.49 7.96 -4.46
C ILE A 500 -20.98 8.69 -5.72
N SER A 501 -20.25 9.70 -6.23
CA SER A 501 -20.62 10.41 -7.46
C SER A 501 -20.46 9.58 -8.74
N ARG A 502 -19.65 8.51 -8.73
CA ARG A 502 -19.34 7.75 -9.96
C ARG A 502 -20.37 6.67 -10.30
N ALA A 503 -21.36 6.43 -9.45
CA ALA A 503 -22.41 5.40 -9.59
C ALA A 503 -21.91 3.99 -9.99
N SER A 504 -20.61 3.73 -9.82
CA SER A 504 -19.95 2.49 -10.25
C SER A 504 -19.82 1.54 -9.07
N GLN A 505 -19.79 0.23 -9.34
CA GLN A 505 -19.65 -0.78 -8.30
C GLN A 505 -18.27 -0.69 -7.62
N ASP A 506 -18.21 0.00 -6.49
CA ASP A 506 -17.03 0.07 -5.65
C ASP A 506 -16.71 -1.34 -5.14
N ARG A 507 -15.48 -1.83 -5.39
CA ARG A 507 -14.99 -3.15 -4.98
C ARG A 507 -14.21 -3.14 -3.66
N SER A 508 -14.05 -1.99 -3.03
CA SER A 508 -13.44 -1.88 -1.71
C SER A 508 -14.29 -2.58 -0.65
N VAL A 509 -13.70 -2.70 0.53
CA VAL A 509 -14.38 -3.24 1.72
C VAL A 509 -15.59 -2.42 2.13
N PHE A 510 -15.64 -1.12 1.78
CA PHE A 510 -16.76 -0.22 2.07
C PHE A 510 -17.82 -0.19 0.96
N GLY A 511 -17.62 -0.97 -0.11
CA GLY A 511 -18.56 -1.03 -1.23
C GLY A 511 -20.03 -1.33 -0.84
N PRO A 512 -20.33 -2.17 0.16
CA PRO A 512 -21.71 -2.37 0.63
C PRO A 512 -22.37 -1.08 1.14
N LEU A 513 -21.63 -0.26 1.91
CA LEU A 513 -22.15 1.02 2.41
C LEU A 513 -22.27 2.06 1.31
N ILE A 514 -21.33 2.07 0.36
CA ILE A 514 -21.40 2.93 -0.83
C ILE A 514 -22.61 2.54 -1.69
N PHE A 515 -22.89 1.24 -1.82
CA PHE A 515 -24.08 0.75 -2.51
C PHE A 515 -25.35 1.24 -1.83
N ASP A 516 -25.45 1.18 -0.48
CA ASP A 516 -26.58 1.76 0.26
C ASP A 516 -26.79 3.24 -0.09
N ILE A 517 -25.73 4.05 -0.01
CA ILE A 517 -25.78 5.50 -0.31
C ILE A 517 -26.34 5.74 -1.71
N VAL A 518 -25.80 5.05 -2.72
CA VAL A 518 -26.23 5.20 -4.12
C VAL A 518 -27.67 4.71 -4.32
N SER A 519 -28.06 3.60 -3.68
CA SER A 519 -29.43 3.07 -3.74
C SER A 519 -30.46 3.99 -3.10
N PHE A 520 -30.14 4.64 -1.98
CA PHE A 520 -31.03 5.63 -1.36
C PHE A 520 -31.06 6.94 -2.16
N ALA A 521 -29.92 7.39 -2.69
CA ALA A 521 -29.85 8.58 -3.52
C ALA A 521 -30.71 8.46 -4.79
N ALA A 522 -30.86 7.26 -5.34
CA ALA A 522 -31.71 7.00 -6.50
C ALA A 522 -33.21 7.20 -6.24
N GLN A 523 -33.64 7.36 -4.98
CA GLN A 523 -35.02 7.66 -4.60
C GLN A 523 -35.31 9.16 -4.51
N ILE A 524 -34.29 10.00 -4.67
CA ILE A 524 -34.37 11.46 -4.61
C ILE A 524 -34.24 12.00 -6.03
N GLU A 525 -35.12 12.92 -6.45
CA GLU A 525 -35.16 13.45 -7.81
C GLU A 525 -33.83 14.07 -8.26
N THR A 526 -33.22 14.91 -7.42
CA THR A 526 -31.95 15.59 -7.70
C THR A 526 -31.02 15.52 -6.49
N VAL A 527 -29.89 14.84 -6.66
CA VAL A 527 -28.80 14.77 -5.67
C VAL A 527 -27.50 15.23 -6.27
N SER A 528 -26.83 16.17 -5.61
CA SER A 528 -25.46 16.57 -5.94
C SER A 528 -24.50 16.30 -4.78
N TYR A 529 -23.21 16.16 -5.08
CA TYR A 529 -22.17 15.87 -4.10
C TYR A 529 -21.11 16.98 -4.14
N SER A 530 -20.81 17.58 -2.99
CA SER A 530 -19.89 18.72 -2.87
C SER A 530 -18.81 18.46 -1.83
N PHE A 531 -17.58 18.89 -2.12
CA PHE A 531 -16.48 18.86 -1.15
C PHE A 531 -16.38 20.21 -0.45
N VAL A 532 -16.20 20.18 0.87
CA VAL A 532 -15.91 21.36 1.68
C VAL A 532 -14.67 21.09 2.54
N PHE A 533 -13.87 22.13 2.81
CA PHE A 533 -12.79 22.01 3.79
C PHE A 533 -13.37 21.88 5.21
N ARG A 534 -12.60 21.29 6.12
CA ARG A 534 -13.01 21.08 7.52
C ARG A 534 -13.50 22.36 8.22
N SER A 535 -12.96 23.53 7.87
CA SER A 535 -13.43 24.83 8.36
C SER A 535 -14.90 25.10 8.02
N GLY A 536 -15.37 24.69 6.84
CA GLY A 536 -16.77 24.81 6.41
C GLY A 536 -17.64 23.59 6.76
N ASN A 537 -17.10 22.60 7.49
CA ASN A 537 -17.83 21.42 7.98
C ASN A 537 -17.93 21.39 9.52
N SER A 538 -17.69 22.52 10.18
CA SER A 538 -17.47 22.61 11.63
C SER A 538 -18.64 22.07 12.47
N VAL A 539 -19.88 22.32 12.01
CA VAL A 539 -21.11 21.90 12.70
C VAL A 539 -21.29 20.39 12.61
N ALA A 540 -21.17 19.80 11.42
CA ALA A 540 -21.25 18.36 11.25
C ALA A 540 -20.16 17.65 12.07
N HIS A 541 -18.95 18.20 12.09
CA HIS A 541 -17.85 17.71 12.92
C HIS A 541 -18.16 17.74 14.41
N SER A 542 -18.76 18.81 14.90
CA SER A 542 -19.15 18.95 16.31
C SER A 542 -20.26 17.96 16.68
N LEU A 543 -21.25 17.76 15.78
CA LEU A 543 -22.31 16.76 15.95
C LEU A 543 -21.75 15.34 15.97
N ALA A 544 -20.75 15.04 15.15
CA ALA A 544 -20.09 13.74 15.16
C ALA A 544 -19.38 13.50 16.49
N ARG A 545 -18.70 14.51 17.04
CA ARG A 545 -18.06 14.42 18.37
C ARG A 545 -19.06 14.31 19.50
N LEU A 546 -20.22 14.97 19.41
CA LEU A 546 -21.31 14.78 20.37
C LEU A 546 -21.77 13.32 20.40
N GLY A 547 -21.88 12.68 19.23
CA GLY A 547 -22.33 11.29 19.10
C GLY A 547 -21.42 10.29 19.81
N LEU A 548 -20.15 10.63 20.01
CA LEU A 548 -19.23 9.80 20.81
C LEU A 548 -19.61 9.73 22.29
N ASN A 549 -20.39 10.68 22.82
CA ASN A 549 -20.69 10.80 24.24
C ASN A 549 -22.18 10.55 24.58
N LEU A 550 -23.01 10.22 23.59
CA LEU A 550 -24.43 9.94 23.83
C LEU A 550 -24.65 8.52 24.38
N GLU A 551 -25.72 8.32 25.14
CA GLU A 551 -26.20 6.97 25.55
C GLU A 551 -27.20 6.36 24.54
N GLY A 552 -27.55 7.10 23.48
CA GLY A 552 -28.45 6.68 22.40
C GLY A 552 -28.57 7.73 21.30
N ASP A 553 -29.24 7.40 20.19
CA ASP A 553 -29.38 8.30 19.04
C ASP A 553 -30.14 9.57 19.42
N CYS A 554 -29.60 10.73 19.05
CA CYS A 554 -30.24 12.01 19.32
C CYS A 554 -30.78 12.64 18.03
N PHE A 555 -32.10 12.78 17.98
CA PHE A 555 -32.85 13.48 16.92
C PHE A 555 -33.51 14.78 17.44
N ASN A 556 -33.35 15.13 18.73
CA ASN A 556 -33.87 16.35 19.38
C ASN A 556 -32.77 17.40 19.62
N VAL A 557 -32.98 18.67 19.24
CA VAL A 557 -31.92 19.71 19.22
C VAL A 557 -31.18 19.74 20.57
N PRO A 558 -29.87 19.41 20.62
CA PRO A 558 -29.10 19.48 21.85
C PRO A 558 -28.93 20.95 22.27
N PRO A 559 -28.94 21.26 23.57
CA PRO A 559 -28.57 22.59 24.04
C PRO A 559 -27.16 22.96 23.50
N GLY A 560 -27.03 24.10 22.81
CA GLY A 560 -25.75 24.61 22.28
C GLY A 560 -25.48 24.39 20.78
N VAL A 561 -26.36 23.71 20.02
CA VAL A 561 -26.21 23.63 18.54
C VAL A 561 -26.47 24.99 17.86
N ASN A 562 -27.35 25.82 18.42
CA ASN A 562 -27.58 27.17 17.90
C ASN A 562 -26.31 28.04 17.92
N SER A 563 -25.47 27.92 18.96
CA SER A 563 -24.16 28.59 19.03
C SER A 563 -23.13 28.04 18.03
N LEU A 564 -23.24 26.77 17.64
CA LEU A 564 -22.40 26.17 16.60
C LEU A 564 -22.84 26.63 15.20
N LEU A 565 -24.15 26.71 14.95
CA LEU A 565 -24.71 27.20 13.69
C LEU A 565 -24.34 28.68 13.42
N THR A 566 -24.26 29.51 14.46
CA THR A 566 -23.79 30.91 14.33
C THR A 566 -22.30 31.01 14.00
N GLY A 567 -21.48 30.03 14.41
CA GLY A 567 -20.04 30.00 14.17
C GLY A 567 -19.64 29.82 12.70
N ASP A 568 -20.52 29.25 11.86
CA ASP A 568 -20.30 29.14 10.42
C ASP A 568 -20.45 30.49 9.68
N PHE A 569 -21.05 31.50 10.31
CA PHE A 569 -21.31 32.84 9.75
C PHE A 569 -20.61 33.98 10.49
N ALA A 570 -19.95 33.70 11.61
CA ALA A 570 -19.27 34.69 12.44
C ALA A 570 -17.82 34.92 11.97
N ASN A 571 -17.51 36.18 11.66
CA ASN A 571 -16.14 36.71 11.59
C ASN A 571 -15.49 36.70 12.96
#